data_AF-A0A931MI00-F1
#
_entry.id   AF-A0A931MI00-F1
#
_cell.length_a   1.000
_cell.length_b   1.000
_cell.length_c   1.000
_cell.angle_alpha   90.00
_cell.angle_beta   90.00
_cell.angle_gamma   90.00
#
_symmetry.space_group_name_H-M   'P 1'
#
loop_
_entity.id
_entity.type
_entity.pdbx_description
1 polymer ?
#
loop_
_entity_poly.entity_id
_entity_poly.type
_entity_poly.pdbx_seq_one_letter_code
_entity_poly.pdbx_strand_id
1 'polypeptide(L)'
;MGDENETMVVEVVEGKSGELEHTAADGKKRTYYPSYQNWVELEELGVWQHLREPEQKGDQPRLVTQLRGEACLDDYDISVIGEPDNKARRLRFTLEAGDVDPALAESDSRSRISLSKPLGGARLGFSRADWEIGNQDEWWLSCQLPDHTITALRDAIAAGRLRTVKLGVRMQDLYTTDHPLAPASSKSHLYLRPSRSGKSIEWPEMAYGYVIQFAMELSRVDMRPVELDQDNPDHDHMEVRKAPPDQVALALGVLTDSVLSLRSTLKWVGGIAVACLVVLALK
;
A
#
# COMPACT_ATOMS: atom_id res chain seq x y z
N MET A 1 -37.98 16.46 5.17
CA MET A 1 -37.85 15.16 5.85
C MET A 1 -36.46 14.68 5.50
N GLY A 2 -35.39 15.19 6.10
CA GLY A 2 -35.23 15.78 7.42
C GLY A 2 -34.15 14.96 8.09
N ASP A 3 -32.90 15.21 7.73
CA ASP A 3 -31.74 14.88 8.54
C ASP A 3 -30.80 16.07 8.46
N GLU A 4 -30.75 16.78 9.58
CA GLU A 4 -29.73 17.76 9.87
C GLU A 4 -28.41 16.99 9.85
N ASN A 5 -27.49 17.40 8.97
CA ASN A 5 -26.09 17.02 9.06
C ASN A 5 -25.57 17.63 10.36
N GLU A 6 -25.80 16.93 11.47
CA GLU A 6 -25.28 17.27 12.78
C GLU A 6 -23.77 17.03 12.66
N THR A 7 -23.06 18.09 12.24
CA THR A 7 -21.60 18.09 12.20
C THR A 7 -21.16 17.78 13.63
N MET A 8 -20.75 16.53 13.89
CA MET A 8 -20.32 16.12 15.21
C MET A 8 -19.09 16.95 15.57
N VAL A 9 -19.31 17.99 16.38
CA VAL A 9 -18.27 18.89 16.86
C VAL A 9 -17.46 18.13 17.89
N VAL A 10 -16.33 17.58 17.46
CA VAL A 10 -15.44 16.82 18.33
C VAL A 10 -14.43 17.79 18.97
N GLU A 11 -14.52 17.96 20.29
CA GLU A 11 -13.54 18.73 21.04
C GLU A 11 -12.36 17.83 21.43
N VAL A 12 -11.23 18.05 20.76
CA VAL A 12 -9.95 17.40 21.04
C VAL A 12 -8.98 18.44 21.57
N VAL A 13 -8.51 18.22 22.79
CA VAL A 13 -7.51 19.07 23.45
C VAL A 13 -6.19 18.33 23.50
N GLU A 14 -5.11 18.99 23.10
CA GLU A 14 -3.77 18.42 23.11
C GLU A 14 -3.09 18.69 24.45
N GLY A 15 -2.66 17.62 25.12
CA GLY A 15 -1.93 17.65 26.38
C GLY A 15 -0.45 17.97 26.19
N LYS A 16 0.25 18.21 27.30
CA LYS A 16 1.66 18.65 27.29
C LYS A 16 2.64 17.59 26.77
N SER A 17 2.25 16.32 26.85
CA SER A 17 3.06 15.16 26.42
C SER A 17 2.60 14.61 25.05
N GLY A 18 1.77 15.35 24.31
CA GLY A 18 1.23 14.92 23.01
C GLY A 18 0.04 13.96 23.11
N GLU A 19 -0.43 13.63 24.30
CA GLU A 19 -1.71 12.93 24.50
C GLU A 19 -2.89 13.82 24.07
N LEU A 20 -3.98 13.18 23.63
CA LEU A 20 -5.20 13.87 23.24
C LEU A 20 -6.31 13.55 24.24
N GLU A 21 -7.01 14.59 24.71
CA GLU A 21 -8.26 14.44 25.44
C GLU A 21 -9.43 14.72 24.50
N HIS A 22 -10.32 13.74 24.38
CA HIS A 22 -11.54 13.82 23.60
C HIS A 22 -12.74 13.84 24.52
N THR A 23 -13.66 14.78 24.31
CA THR A 23 -14.97 14.76 24.97
C THR A 23 -16.02 14.29 23.96
N ALA A 24 -16.59 13.11 24.19
CA ALA A 24 -17.65 12.58 23.35
C ALA A 24 -18.97 13.36 23.54
N ALA A 25 -19.92 13.18 22.62
CA ALA A 25 -21.23 13.82 22.69
C ALA A 25 -22.01 13.50 23.98
N ASP A 26 -21.73 12.35 24.62
CA ASP A 26 -22.30 11.96 25.92
C ASP A 26 -21.61 12.60 27.13
N GLY A 27 -20.66 13.52 26.90
CA GLY A 27 -19.87 14.21 27.91
C GLY A 27 -18.75 13.37 28.51
N LYS A 28 -18.57 12.10 28.10
CA LYS A 28 -17.47 11.27 28.60
C LYS A 28 -16.16 11.70 27.97
N LYS A 29 -15.17 11.91 28.84
CA LYS A 29 -13.79 12.16 28.44
C LYS A 29 -13.05 10.85 28.21
N ARG A 30 -12.26 10.80 27.14
CA ARG A 30 -11.30 9.73 26.86
C ARG A 30 -9.95 10.34 26.54
N THR A 31 -8.90 9.71 27.03
CA THR A 31 -7.51 10.09 26.75
C THR A 31 -6.92 9.11 25.75
N TYR A 32 -6.22 9.65 24.75
CA TYR A 32 -5.50 8.90 23.74
C TYR A 32 -4.01 9.25 23.81
N TYR A 33 -3.17 8.24 23.81
CA TYR A 33 -1.71 8.35 23.89
C TYR A 33 -1.09 8.10 22.52
N PRO A 34 0.02 8.77 22.16
CA PRO A 34 0.70 8.50 20.91
C PRO A 34 1.14 7.03 20.76
N SER A 35 0.91 6.43 19.59
CA SER A 35 1.40 5.10 19.21
C SER A 35 2.57 5.25 18.22
N TYR A 36 3.77 4.83 18.65
CA TYR A 36 5.00 5.10 17.90
C TYR A 36 5.50 3.94 17.03
N GLN A 37 4.98 2.72 17.15
CA GLN A 37 5.46 1.62 16.33
C GLN A 37 4.33 0.63 16.09
N ASN A 38 4.08 0.34 14.83
CA ASN A 38 3.00 -0.52 14.39
C ASN A 38 3.53 -1.46 13.31
N TRP A 39 2.98 -2.67 13.30
CA TRP A 39 3.32 -3.70 12.33
C TRP A 39 2.16 -3.91 11.37
N VAL A 40 2.50 -3.99 10.08
CA VAL A 40 1.57 -4.36 9.03
C VAL A 40 2.12 -5.53 8.24
N GLU A 41 1.24 -6.48 7.94
CA GLU A 41 1.50 -7.60 7.06
C GLU A 41 0.78 -7.36 5.74
N LEU A 42 1.49 -7.49 4.62
CA LEU A 42 0.90 -7.32 3.29
C LEU A 42 0.27 -8.66 2.89
N GLU A 43 -1.05 -8.68 2.77
CA GLU A 43 -1.82 -9.88 2.41
C GLU A 43 -1.88 -10.04 0.89
N GLU A 44 -2.03 -8.93 0.16
CA GLU A 44 -2.10 -8.92 -1.30
C GLU A 44 -1.15 -7.88 -1.88
N LEU A 45 -0.46 -8.24 -2.97
CA LEU A 45 0.45 -7.32 -3.65
C LEU A 45 0.54 -7.62 -5.14
N GLY A 46 0.13 -6.65 -5.95
CA GLY A 46 0.22 -6.66 -7.41
C GLY A 46 1.13 -5.57 -7.93
N VAL A 47 1.71 -5.80 -9.11
CA VAL A 47 2.52 -4.81 -9.82
C VAL A 47 1.60 -3.92 -10.64
N TRP A 48 1.65 -2.62 -10.41
CA TRP A 48 0.91 -1.61 -11.15
C TRP A 48 1.89 -0.67 -11.86
N GLN A 49 1.70 -0.45 -13.16
CA GLN A 49 2.50 0.48 -13.92
C GLN A 49 1.62 1.58 -14.50
N HIS A 50 2.09 2.83 -14.41
CA HIS A 50 1.39 3.97 -14.97
C HIS A 50 2.38 5.02 -15.45
N LEU A 51 1.95 5.88 -16.37
CA LEU A 51 2.73 7.04 -16.77
C LEU A 51 2.54 8.15 -15.74
N ARG A 52 3.63 8.57 -15.10
CA ARG A 52 3.65 9.75 -14.24
C ARG A 52 3.83 10.99 -15.10
N GLU A 53 3.11 12.05 -14.74
CA GLU A 53 3.23 13.34 -15.38
C GLU A 53 4.65 13.93 -15.22
N PRO A 54 5.13 14.72 -16.18
CA PRO A 54 6.40 15.42 -16.05
C PRO A 54 6.41 16.35 -14.83
N GLU A 55 7.38 16.18 -13.94
CA GLU A 55 7.52 17.04 -12.74
C GLU A 55 8.02 18.44 -13.12
N GLN A 56 8.73 18.57 -14.25
CA GLN A 56 9.24 19.84 -14.76
C GLN A 56 8.83 20.07 -16.21
N LYS A 57 8.71 21.36 -16.57
CA LYS A 57 8.39 21.77 -17.93
C LYS A 57 9.49 21.31 -18.88
N GLY A 58 9.14 20.40 -19.79
CA GLY A 58 10.05 19.84 -20.81
C GLY A 58 10.48 18.40 -20.54
N ASP A 59 10.19 17.86 -19.36
CA ASP A 59 10.38 16.43 -19.10
C ASP A 59 9.36 15.59 -19.89
N GLN A 60 9.77 14.38 -20.26
CA GLN A 60 8.86 13.40 -20.83
C GLN A 60 8.14 12.62 -19.72
N PRO A 61 6.88 12.21 -19.93
CA PRO A 61 6.20 11.29 -19.02
C PRO A 61 7.05 10.03 -18.81
N ARG A 62 7.13 9.56 -17.56
CA ARG A 62 7.93 8.38 -17.21
C ARG A 62 7.03 7.25 -16.77
N LEU A 63 7.34 6.03 -17.22
CA LEU A 63 6.69 4.83 -16.71
C LEU A 63 7.18 4.57 -15.29
N VAL A 64 6.26 4.63 -14.32
CA VAL A 64 6.53 4.38 -12.91
C VAL A 64 5.91 3.06 -12.51
N THR A 65 6.68 2.26 -11.76
CA THR A 65 6.19 1.03 -11.15
C THR A 65 5.80 1.31 -9.70
N GLN A 66 4.58 0.92 -9.35
CA GLN A 66 4.05 0.89 -7.99
C GLN A 66 3.61 -0.53 -7.66
N LEU A 67 3.64 -0.88 -6.39
CA LEU A 67 3.06 -2.11 -5.89
C LEU A 67 1.79 -1.75 -5.11
N ARG A 68 0.67 -2.42 -5.38
CA ARG A 68 -0.63 -2.13 -4.76
C ARG A 68 -1.30 -3.40 -4.29
N GLY A 69 -2.06 -3.30 -3.20
CA GLY A 69 -2.89 -4.41 -2.72
C GLY A 69 -3.48 -4.10 -1.36
N GLU A 70 -3.47 -5.08 -0.45
CA GLU A 70 -4.05 -4.98 0.88
C GLU A 70 -3.01 -5.29 1.95
N ALA A 71 -3.06 -4.55 3.05
CA ALA A 71 -2.28 -4.80 4.26
C ALA A 71 -3.21 -4.98 5.45
N CYS A 72 -2.82 -5.88 6.35
CA CYS A 72 -3.50 -6.17 7.60
C CYS A 72 -2.67 -5.63 8.76
N LEU A 73 -3.31 -4.93 9.69
CA LEU A 73 -2.73 -4.56 10.97
C LEU A 73 -2.61 -5.81 11.85
N ASP A 74 -1.40 -6.12 12.34
CA ASP A 74 -1.12 -7.38 13.07
C ASP A 74 -1.97 -7.47 14.36
N ASP A 75 -1.70 -6.65 15.37
CA ASP A 75 -2.38 -6.69 16.68
C ASP A 75 -3.38 -5.55 16.89
N TYR A 76 -3.67 -4.81 15.81
CA TYR A 76 -4.43 -3.59 15.87
C TYR A 76 -5.63 -3.62 14.94
N ASP A 77 -6.64 -2.87 15.31
CA ASP A 77 -7.58 -2.28 14.36
C ASP A 77 -7.46 -0.75 14.46
N ILE A 78 -8.06 -0.04 13.52
CA ILE A 78 -7.95 1.41 13.41
C ILE A 78 -9.32 2.05 13.22
N SER A 79 -9.53 3.23 13.80
CA SER A 79 -10.71 4.07 13.59
C SER A 79 -10.34 5.55 13.68
N VAL A 80 -11.28 6.46 13.39
CA VAL A 80 -11.12 7.88 13.68
C VAL A 80 -11.65 8.18 15.08
N ILE A 81 -10.96 9.02 15.85
CA ILE A 81 -11.47 9.45 17.16
C ILE A 81 -12.85 10.10 17.00
N GLY A 82 -13.82 9.60 17.75
CA GLY A 82 -15.21 10.09 17.70
C GLY A 82 -16.10 9.33 16.71
N GLU A 83 -15.55 8.44 15.89
CA GLU A 83 -16.31 7.67 14.90
C GLU A 83 -15.87 6.19 14.89
N PRO A 84 -16.34 5.39 15.86
CA PRO A 84 -15.93 3.99 15.98
C PRO A 84 -16.46 3.08 14.85
N ASP A 85 -17.43 3.56 14.06
CA ASP A 85 -18.09 2.75 13.02
C ASP A 85 -17.21 2.59 11.76
N ASN A 86 -16.24 3.48 11.54
CA ASN A 86 -15.26 3.36 10.44
C ASN A 86 -14.12 2.38 10.76
N LYS A 87 -14.31 1.48 11.73
CA LYS A 87 -13.31 0.55 12.22
C LYS A 87 -12.82 -0.40 11.13
N ALA A 88 -11.51 -0.50 10.95
CA ALA A 88 -10.88 -1.40 9.99
C ALA A 88 -9.66 -2.11 10.57
N ARG A 89 -9.37 -3.32 10.05
CA ARG A 89 -8.08 -4.01 10.27
C ARG A 89 -7.27 -4.12 8.98
N ARG A 90 -7.98 -4.16 7.85
CA ARG A 90 -7.40 -4.17 6.51
C ARG A 90 -7.39 -2.77 5.94
N LEU A 91 -6.28 -2.43 5.29
CA LEU A 91 -6.03 -1.14 4.68
C LEU A 91 -5.61 -1.39 3.24
N ARG A 92 -6.03 -0.50 2.34
CA ARG A 92 -5.45 -0.46 1.01
C ARG A 92 -3.98 -0.07 1.10
N PHE A 93 -3.13 -0.82 0.46
CA PHE A 93 -1.69 -0.62 0.54
C PHE A 93 -1.13 -0.17 -0.80
N THR A 94 -0.28 0.85 -0.77
CA THR A 94 0.52 1.29 -1.92
C THR A 94 1.97 1.41 -1.51
N LEU A 95 2.86 0.90 -2.36
CA LEU A 95 4.28 1.01 -2.19
C LEU A 95 4.92 1.51 -3.48
N GLU A 96 5.73 2.55 -3.37
CA GLU A 96 6.39 3.18 -4.52
C GLU A 96 7.86 3.49 -4.24
N ALA A 97 8.61 3.73 -5.31
CA ALA A 97 9.99 4.17 -5.20
C ALA A 97 10.03 5.62 -4.71
N GLY A 98 10.81 5.89 -3.66
CA GLY A 98 10.99 7.23 -3.12
C GLY A 98 12.02 7.27 -2.00
N ASP A 99 12.47 8.49 -1.72
CA ASP A 99 13.38 8.78 -0.61
C ASP A 99 12.60 9.29 0.61
N VAL A 100 13.22 9.15 1.78
CA VAL A 100 12.67 9.69 3.03
C VAL A 100 12.65 11.21 2.94
N ASP A 101 11.51 11.82 3.23
CA ASP A 101 11.41 13.29 3.34
C ASP A 101 12.39 13.78 4.44
N PRO A 102 13.38 14.62 4.09
CA PRO A 102 14.37 15.11 5.04
C PRO A 102 13.72 15.87 6.21
N ALA A 103 12.59 16.55 6.01
CA ALA A 103 11.90 17.26 7.08
C ALA A 103 11.29 16.29 8.12
N LEU A 104 10.79 15.13 7.68
CA LEU A 104 10.29 14.08 8.56
C LEU A 104 11.42 13.40 9.33
N ALA A 105 12.57 13.18 8.68
CA ALA A 105 13.76 12.62 9.33
C ALA A 105 14.34 13.57 10.40
N GLU A 106 14.30 14.89 10.17
CA GLU A 106 14.76 15.90 11.13
C GLU A 106 13.82 16.04 12.34
N SER A 107 12.50 15.92 12.14
CA SER A 107 11.53 15.96 13.24
C SER A 107 11.77 14.83 14.25
N ASP A 108 12.11 13.63 13.78
CA ASP A 108 12.41 12.49 14.65
C ASP A 108 13.76 12.61 15.36
N SER A 109 14.74 13.33 14.81
CA SER A 109 16.02 13.55 15.50
C SER A 109 15.90 14.32 16.82
N ARG A 110 14.79 15.04 17.03
CA ARG A 110 14.44 15.67 18.32
C ARG A 110 13.88 14.65 19.32
N SER A 111 13.36 13.52 18.84
CA SER A 111 13.07 12.32 19.60
C SER A 111 14.40 11.61 19.84
N ARG A 112 14.99 11.79 21.03
CA ARG A 112 16.34 11.28 21.41
C ARG A 112 16.46 9.74 21.44
N ILE A 113 15.54 9.00 20.82
CA ILE A 113 15.34 7.55 20.99
C ILE A 113 15.46 6.79 19.65
N SER A 114 15.56 7.48 18.51
CA SER A 114 15.61 6.79 17.21
C SER A 114 17.00 6.20 16.91
N LEU A 115 17.20 4.93 17.25
CA LEU A 115 18.43 4.16 17.00
C LEU A 115 18.53 3.61 15.57
N SER A 116 17.48 3.74 14.76
CA SER A 116 17.40 3.17 13.41
C SER A 116 17.19 4.26 12.37
N LYS A 117 18.05 4.28 11.33
CA LYS A 117 17.85 5.14 10.17
C LYS A 117 16.55 4.74 9.46
N PRO A 118 15.67 5.70 9.11
CA PRO A 118 14.48 5.44 8.30
C PRO A 118 14.83 4.69 7.02
N LEU A 119 14.10 3.62 6.72
CA LEU A 119 14.21 2.86 5.47
C LEU A 119 13.42 3.52 4.35
N GLY A 120 12.43 4.36 4.68
CA GLY A 120 11.51 4.95 3.72
C GLY A 120 10.43 5.82 4.38
N GLY A 121 9.64 6.53 3.58
CA GLY A 121 8.50 7.32 4.07
C GLY A 121 7.24 6.48 4.25
N ALA A 122 6.35 6.87 5.15
CA ALA A 122 5.05 6.24 5.34
C ALA A 122 3.96 7.30 5.59
N ARG A 123 2.76 7.07 5.03
CA ARG A 123 1.58 7.91 5.19
C ARG A 123 0.35 7.04 5.37
N LEU A 124 -0.47 7.35 6.36
CA LEU A 124 -1.69 6.62 6.68
C LEU A 124 -2.85 7.61 6.75
N GLY A 125 -3.93 7.27 6.08
CA GLY A 125 -5.10 8.14 6.01
C GLY A 125 -6.40 7.37 5.88
N PHE A 126 -7.49 8.14 5.98
CA PHE A 126 -8.84 7.69 5.76
C PHE A 126 -9.50 8.60 4.73
N SER A 127 -10.07 7.99 3.70
CA SER A 127 -10.85 8.67 2.67
C SER A 127 -12.31 8.35 2.87
N ARG A 128 -13.14 9.38 3.04
CA ARG A 128 -14.60 9.24 3.11
C ARG A 128 -15.17 8.79 1.76
N ALA A 129 -16.27 8.06 1.84
CA ALA A 129 -17.15 7.83 0.72
C ALA A 129 -17.65 9.17 0.17
N ASP A 130 -17.50 9.33 -1.13
CA ASP A 130 -17.94 10.46 -1.92
C ASP A 130 -18.77 9.88 -3.08
N TRP A 131 -20.07 10.13 -2.99
CA TRP A 131 -21.05 9.64 -3.93
C TRP A 131 -20.88 10.26 -5.33
N GLU A 132 -20.21 11.42 -5.47
CA GLU A 132 -19.96 12.06 -6.76
C GLU A 132 -18.96 11.26 -7.59
N ILE A 133 -18.00 10.63 -6.92
CA ILE A 133 -16.95 9.80 -7.55
C ILE A 133 -17.17 8.29 -7.34
N GLY A 134 -18.18 7.91 -6.55
CA GLY A 134 -18.59 6.54 -6.31
C GLY A 134 -17.59 5.72 -5.48
N ASN A 135 -16.73 6.37 -4.69
CA ASN A 135 -15.84 5.67 -3.77
C ASN A 135 -16.57 5.37 -2.45
N GLN A 136 -16.06 4.36 -1.74
CA GLN A 136 -16.50 4.01 -0.39
C GLN A 136 -15.51 4.55 0.63
N ASP A 137 -15.87 4.46 1.92
CA ASP A 137 -14.95 4.71 3.02
C ASP A 137 -13.75 3.75 2.89
N GLU A 138 -12.54 4.32 2.78
CA GLU A 138 -11.33 3.55 2.50
C GLU A 138 -10.20 4.01 3.42
N TRP A 139 -9.68 3.07 4.20
CA TRP A 139 -8.41 3.23 4.89
C TRP A 139 -7.27 2.86 3.97
N TRP A 140 -6.21 3.66 3.99
CA TRP A 140 -5.06 3.42 3.13
C TRP A 140 -3.73 3.72 3.82
N LEU A 141 -2.72 2.94 3.46
CA LEU A 141 -1.32 3.10 3.86
C LEU A 141 -0.46 3.18 2.60
N SER A 142 0.26 4.29 2.47
CA SER A 142 1.21 4.52 1.38
C SER A 142 2.63 4.58 1.93
N CYS A 143 3.50 3.72 1.42
CA CYS A 143 4.91 3.69 1.77
C CYS A 143 5.78 4.05 0.56
N GLN A 144 6.90 4.69 0.84
CA GLN A 144 7.95 4.99 -0.13
C GLN A 144 9.21 4.28 0.31
N LEU A 145 9.76 3.40 -0.52
CA LEU A 145 11.01 2.69 -0.25
C LEU A 145 12.03 2.96 -1.37
N PRO A 146 13.32 2.73 -1.12
CA PRO A 146 14.35 2.84 -2.14
C PRO A 146 14.03 1.98 -3.37
N ASP A 147 14.36 2.50 -4.55
CA ASP A 147 14.04 1.87 -5.84
C ASP A 147 14.51 0.40 -5.95
N HIS A 148 15.69 0.09 -5.40
CA HIS A 148 16.22 -1.28 -5.38
C HIS A 148 15.31 -2.26 -4.61
N THR A 149 14.61 -1.79 -3.57
CA THR A 149 13.67 -2.61 -2.79
C THR A 149 12.40 -2.88 -3.60
N ILE A 150 11.89 -1.86 -4.30
CA ILE A 150 10.73 -2.00 -5.19
C ILE A 150 11.03 -2.97 -6.33
N THR A 151 12.22 -2.85 -6.93
CA THR A 151 12.70 -3.76 -7.98
C THR A 151 12.79 -5.19 -7.48
N ALA A 152 13.38 -5.43 -6.30
CA ALA A 152 13.47 -6.77 -5.71
C ALA A 152 12.09 -7.39 -5.43
N LEU A 153 11.14 -6.61 -4.93
CA LEU A 153 9.76 -7.06 -4.72
C LEU A 153 9.06 -7.39 -6.03
N ARG A 154 9.15 -6.52 -7.03
CA ARG A 154 8.59 -6.76 -8.36
C ARG A 154 9.12 -8.06 -8.95
N ASP A 155 10.42 -8.30 -8.86
CA ASP A 155 11.05 -9.48 -9.43
C ASP A 155 10.67 -10.76 -8.64
N ALA A 156 10.48 -10.65 -7.31
CA ALA A 156 9.97 -11.74 -6.48
C ALA A 156 8.50 -12.09 -6.78
N ILE A 157 7.67 -11.07 -7.04
CA ILE A 157 6.26 -11.23 -7.44
C ILE A 157 6.20 -11.87 -8.83
N ALA A 158 6.95 -11.33 -9.80
CA ALA A 158 6.99 -11.85 -11.17
C ALA A 158 7.47 -13.30 -11.23
N ALA A 159 8.41 -13.68 -10.36
CA ALA A 159 8.89 -15.06 -10.24
C ALA A 159 7.94 -15.98 -9.44
N GLY A 160 6.83 -15.47 -8.89
CA GLY A 160 5.93 -16.23 -8.03
C GLY A 160 6.58 -16.74 -6.74
N ARG A 161 7.67 -16.10 -6.29
CA ARG A 161 8.46 -16.53 -5.13
C ARG A 161 8.08 -15.82 -3.84
N LEU A 162 7.44 -14.65 -3.91
CA LEU A 162 7.05 -13.89 -2.73
C LEU A 162 5.99 -14.65 -1.91
N ARG A 163 6.21 -14.77 -0.60
CA ARG A 163 5.27 -15.41 0.33
C ARG A 163 4.60 -14.40 1.25
N THR A 164 5.43 -13.64 1.96
CA THR A 164 4.96 -12.68 2.97
C THR A 164 5.84 -11.45 2.95
N VAL A 165 5.26 -10.29 3.22
CA VAL A 165 6.00 -9.05 3.50
C VAL A 165 5.45 -8.44 4.77
N LYS A 166 6.34 -8.06 5.69
CA LYS A 166 5.99 -7.35 6.92
C LYS A 166 6.75 -6.03 6.98
N LEU A 167 6.04 -4.98 7.37
CA LEU A 167 6.61 -3.64 7.57
C LEU A 167 6.39 -3.21 9.01
N GLY A 168 7.46 -2.72 9.63
CA GLY A 168 7.38 -1.91 10.83
C GLY A 168 7.33 -0.46 10.43
N VAL A 169 6.27 0.24 10.82
CA VAL A 169 6.09 1.68 10.57
C VAL A 169 6.04 2.43 11.89
N ARG A 170 6.69 3.60 11.90
CA ARG A 170 6.57 4.57 12.99
C ARG A 170 5.86 5.78 12.46
N MET A 171 4.72 6.12 13.07
CA MET A 171 3.83 7.17 12.63
C MET A 171 3.73 8.27 13.69
N GLN A 172 3.69 9.51 13.23
CA GLN A 172 3.26 10.67 13.99
C GLN A 172 1.74 10.82 13.81
N ASP A 173 1.06 11.42 14.79
CA ASP A 173 -0.39 11.64 14.78
C ASP A 173 -1.25 10.36 14.72
N LEU A 174 -0.69 9.25 15.19
CA LEU A 174 -1.41 8.00 15.43
C LEU A 174 -1.47 7.74 16.93
N TYR A 175 -2.65 7.34 17.42
CA TYR A 175 -2.91 7.25 18.85
C TYR A 175 -3.48 5.90 19.26
N THR A 176 -3.40 5.58 20.55
CA THR A 176 -4.00 4.41 21.20
C THR A 176 -4.64 4.82 22.53
N THR A 177 -5.58 4.02 23.03
CA THR A 177 -6.11 4.18 24.39
C THR A 177 -5.21 3.56 25.45
N ASP A 178 -4.24 2.75 25.05
CA ASP A 178 -3.34 2.07 25.98
C ASP A 178 -2.29 3.05 26.52
N HIS A 179 -2.19 3.12 27.85
CA HIS A 179 -1.19 3.97 28.48
C HIS A 179 0.23 3.47 28.12
N PRO A 180 1.22 4.36 27.88
CA PRO A 180 2.58 3.95 27.51
C PRO A 180 3.31 3.05 28.54
N LEU A 181 2.81 3.04 29.79
CA LEU A 181 3.31 2.21 30.89
C LEU A 181 2.46 0.96 31.14
N ALA A 182 1.38 0.77 30.38
CA ALA A 182 0.57 -0.43 30.46
C ALA A 182 1.33 -1.61 29.80
N PRO A 183 1.16 -2.84 30.31
CA PRO A 183 1.66 -4.02 29.62
C PRO A 183 1.10 -4.08 28.19
N ALA A 184 1.89 -4.58 27.25
CA ALA A 184 1.45 -4.76 25.86
C ALA A 184 0.17 -5.63 25.82
N SER A 185 -0.95 -5.02 25.42
CA SER A 185 -2.17 -5.76 25.14
C SER A 185 -2.01 -6.51 23.81
N SER A 186 -2.52 -7.74 23.75
CA SER A 186 -2.57 -8.53 22.51
C SER A 186 -3.59 -8.03 21.49
N LYS A 187 -4.44 -7.07 21.88
CA LYS A 187 -5.41 -6.41 21.01
C LYS A 187 -5.50 -4.95 21.43
N SER A 188 -4.87 -4.08 20.66
CA SER A 188 -4.90 -2.65 20.89
C SER A 188 -5.64 -1.96 19.75
N HIS A 189 -6.06 -0.73 19.98
CA HIS A 189 -6.85 0.05 19.02
C HIS A 189 -6.07 1.29 18.64
N LEU A 190 -5.95 1.53 17.33
CA LEU A 190 -5.32 2.70 16.76
C LEU A 190 -6.36 3.74 16.37
N TYR A 191 -5.97 4.99 16.49
CA TYR A 191 -6.86 6.11 16.22
C TYR A 191 -6.15 7.21 15.43
N LEU A 192 -6.80 7.66 14.35
CA LEU A 192 -6.46 8.93 13.72
C LEU A 192 -7.17 10.09 14.39
N ARG A 193 -6.46 11.22 14.49
CA ARG A 193 -7.02 12.48 14.96
C ARG A 193 -8.02 13.03 13.94
N PRO A 194 -9.14 13.65 14.38
CA PRO A 194 -9.98 14.48 13.53
C PRO A 194 -9.22 15.74 13.10
N SER A 195 -9.79 16.55 12.20
CA SER A 195 -9.10 17.76 11.70
C SER A 195 -8.65 18.70 12.83
N ARG A 196 -7.43 19.24 12.71
CA ARG A 196 -6.89 20.28 13.61
C ARG A 196 -7.59 21.63 13.42
N SER A 197 -7.99 21.94 12.19
CA SER A 197 -8.40 23.28 11.77
C SER A 197 -9.92 23.48 11.78
N GLY A 198 -10.68 22.40 11.72
CA GLY A 198 -12.13 22.40 11.91
C GLY A 198 -12.47 21.26 12.84
N LYS A 199 -13.33 21.48 13.82
CA LYS A 199 -13.82 20.45 14.75
C LYS A 199 -14.71 19.40 14.05
N SER A 200 -14.38 19.03 12.82
CA SER A 200 -15.11 18.14 11.93
C SER A 200 -14.36 16.82 11.83
N ILE A 201 -15.12 15.74 11.91
CA ILE A 201 -14.65 14.37 11.68
C ILE A 201 -14.54 14.10 10.17
N GLU A 202 -15.13 14.93 9.31
CA GLU A 202 -15.23 14.68 7.85
C GLU A 202 -13.85 14.53 7.20
N TRP A 203 -12.85 15.26 7.68
CA TRP A 203 -11.49 15.24 7.14
C TRP A 203 -10.47 14.89 8.24
N PRO A 204 -10.32 13.61 8.60
CA PRO A 204 -9.33 13.21 9.59
C PRO A 204 -7.93 13.62 9.17
N GLU A 205 -7.09 13.92 10.16
CA GLU A 205 -5.69 14.24 9.89
C GLU A 205 -4.92 12.99 9.47
N MET A 206 -4.14 13.12 8.41
CA MET A 206 -3.27 12.06 7.93
C MET A 206 -2.09 11.87 8.89
N ALA A 207 -1.80 10.62 9.23
CA ALA A 207 -0.60 10.28 9.97
C ALA A 207 0.60 10.19 9.03
N TYR A 208 1.71 10.83 9.42
CA TYR A 208 2.95 10.86 8.66
C TYR A 208 4.06 10.16 9.43
N GLY A 209 4.92 9.44 8.74
CA GLY A 209 5.93 8.62 9.40
C GLY A 209 6.96 8.05 8.47
N TYR A 210 7.59 6.98 8.94
CA TYR A 210 8.64 6.28 8.21
C TYR A 210 8.61 4.79 8.48
N VAL A 211 9.13 4.05 7.50
CA VAL A 211 9.37 2.63 7.61
C VAL A 211 10.65 2.44 8.41
N ILE A 212 10.56 1.73 9.54
CA ILE A 212 11.70 1.41 10.40
C ILE A 212 12.23 -0.01 10.14
N GLN A 213 11.36 -0.91 9.69
CA GLN A 213 11.68 -2.32 9.48
C GLN A 213 10.97 -2.84 8.23
N PHE A 214 11.68 -3.64 7.45
CA PHE A 214 11.17 -4.30 6.25
C PHE A 214 11.65 -5.74 6.28
N ALA A 215 10.72 -6.68 6.20
CA ALA A 215 11.00 -8.10 6.13
C ALA A 215 10.21 -8.71 4.97
N MET A 216 10.86 -9.57 4.19
CA MET A 216 10.21 -10.33 3.14
C MET A 216 10.60 -11.81 3.25
N GLU A 217 9.62 -12.68 3.09
CA GLU A 217 9.81 -14.12 3.00
C GLU A 217 9.67 -14.57 1.54
N LEU A 218 10.68 -15.27 1.05
CA LEU A 218 10.71 -15.86 -0.27
C LEU A 218 10.54 -17.38 -0.17
N SER A 219 10.01 -17.98 -1.22
CA SER A 219 9.90 -19.43 -1.37
C SER A 219 11.27 -20.08 -1.21
N ARG A 220 11.31 -21.17 -0.43
CA ARG A 220 12.55 -21.91 -0.16
C ARG A 220 13.01 -22.62 -1.43
N VAL A 221 14.30 -22.54 -1.68
CA VAL A 221 14.98 -23.37 -2.69
C VAL A 221 15.66 -24.51 -1.94
N ASP A 222 15.40 -25.74 -2.35
CA ASP A 222 16.16 -26.88 -1.84
C ASP A 222 17.59 -26.79 -2.41
N MET A 223 18.55 -26.56 -1.53
CA MET A 223 19.98 -26.46 -1.88
C MET A 223 20.71 -27.78 -1.68
N ARG A 224 20.01 -28.89 -1.40
CA ARG A 224 20.63 -30.21 -1.37
C ARG A 224 21.24 -30.48 -2.75
N PRO A 225 22.48 -31.00 -2.80
CA PRO A 225 23.06 -31.48 -4.04
C PRO A 225 22.08 -32.45 -4.68
N VAL A 226 21.75 -32.24 -5.95
CA VAL A 226 21.12 -33.30 -6.74
C VAL A 226 22.17 -34.41 -6.78
N GLU A 227 21.92 -35.49 -6.04
CA GLU A 227 22.70 -36.72 -6.18
C GLU A 227 22.48 -37.17 -7.62
N LEU A 228 23.42 -36.85 -8.49
CA LEU A 228 23.54 -37.48 -9.78
C LEU A 228 23.90 -38.94 -9.44
N ASP A 229 22.94 -39.84 -9.64
CA ASP A 229 23.17 -41.29 -9.66
C ASP A 229 24.25 -41.58 -10.73
N GLN A 230 25.52 -41.47 -10.31
CA GLN A 230 26.67 -41.97 -11.03
C GLN A 230 26.85 -43.42 -10.63
N ASP A 231 25.95 -44.30 -11.09
CA ASP A 231 26.22 -45.73 -11.29
C ASP A 231 24.94 -46.45 -11.78
N ASN A 232 24.64 -46.33 -13.08
CA ASN A 232 24.06 -47.46 -13.81
C ASN A 232 24.20 -47.28 -15.33
N PRO A 233 25.14 -47.98 -15.99
CA PRO A 233 25.17 -48.07 -17.44
C PRO A 233 24.33 -49.28 -17.83
N ASP A 234 23.01 -49.18 -17.86
CA ASP A 234 22.18 -50.03 -18.73
C ASP A 234 20.71 -49.59 -18.73
N HIS A 235 20.20 -49.43 -19.95
CA HIS A 235 18.81 -49.30 -20.38
C HIS A 235 18.13 -47.91 -20.31
N ASP A 236 18.26 -47.21 -21.44
CA ASP A 236 17.16 -46.68 -22.24
C ASP A 236 15.77 -47.11 -21.76
N HIS A 237 15.09 -46.22 -21.03
CA HIS A 237 13.69 -45.82 -21.25
C HIS A 237 13.42 -44.64 -20.30
N MET A 238 13.89 -43.46 -20.69
CA MET A 238 13.57 -42.22 -20.01
C MET A 238 12.09 -41.89 -20.29
N GLU A 239 11.19 -42.30 -19.38
CA GLU A 239 9.89 -41.64 -19.26
C GLU A 239 10.17 -40.19 -18.88
N VAL A 240 10.18 -39.32 -19.89
CA VAL A 240 10.14 -37.88 -19.73
C VAL A 240 8.84 -37.56 -19.00
N ARG A 241 8.94 -37.46 -17.68
CA ARG A 241 7.91 -36.86 -16.84
C ARG A 241 7.76 -35.42 -17.31
N LYS A 242 6.83 -35.19 -18.24
CA LYS A 242 6.50 -33.86 -18.77
C LYS A 242 6.33 -32.93 -17.59
N ALA A 243 7.21 -31.93 -17.51
CA ALA A 243 7.00 -30.78 -16.64
C ALA A 243 5.56 -30.28 -16.84
N PRO A 244 4.87 -29.82 -15.77
CA PRO A 244 3.61 -29.12 -15.94
C PRO A 244 3.83 -28.05 -17.00
N PRO A 245 2.91 -27.88 -17.98
CA PRO A 245 3.09 -26.92 -19.04
C PRO A 245 3.39 -25.57 -18.40
N ASP A 246 4.51 -24.98 -18.82
CA ASP A 246 5.00 -23.70 -18.33
C ASP A 246 3.87 -22.68 -18.47
N GLN A 247 3.17 -22.41 -17.36
CA GLN A 247 2.03 -21.51 -17.32
C GLN A 247 2.45 -20.10 -17.71
N VAL A 248 3.74 -19.78 -17.57
CA VAL A 248 4.34 -18.53 -18.04
C VAL A 248 4.49 -18.56 -19.55
N ALA A 249 4.89 -19.67 -20.17
CA ALA A 249 4.91 -19.81 -21.63
C ALA A 249 3.49 -19.74 -22.25
N LEU A 250 2.48 -20.31 -21.58
CA LEU A 250 1.08 -20.17 -21.99
C LEU A 250 0.58 -18.73 -21.82
N ALA A 251 0.91 -18.05 -20.73
CA ALA A 251 0.54 -16.66 -20.50
C ALA A 251 1.25 -15.69 -21.46
N LEU A 252 2.53 -15.94 -21.76
CA LEU A 252 3.30 -15.20 -22.76
C LEU A 252 2.73 -15.41 -24.16
N GLY A 253 2.31 -16.64 -24.50
CA GLY A 253 1.62 -16.95 -25.76
C GLY A 253 0.31 -16.17 -25.92
N VAL A 254 -0.53 -16.18 -24.88
CA VAL A 254 -1.80 -15.43 -24.85
C VAL A 254 -1.56 -13.91 -24.93
N LEU A 255 -0.49 -13.41 -24.31
CA LEU A 255 -0.13 -12.00 -24.36
C LEU A 255 0.40 -11.61 -25.76
N THR A 256 1.21 -12.45 -26.42
CA THR A 256 1.67 -12.20 -27.79
C THR A 256 0.53 -12.23 -28.81
N ASP A 257 -0.41 -13.16 -28.66
CA ASP A 257 -1.59 -13.26 -29.52
C ASP A 257 -2.52 -12.05 -29.33
N SER A 258 -2.67 -11.58 -28.10
CA SER A 258 -3.45 -10.38 -27.78
C SER A 258 -2.82 -9.12 -28.38
N VAL A 259 -1.49 -8.97 -28.31
CA VAL A 259 -0.74 -7.84 -28.88
C VAL A 259 -0.78 -7.85 -30.42
N LEU A 260 -0.72 -9.02 -31.04
CA LEU A 260 -0.88 -9.16 -32.49
C LEU A 260 -2.30 -8.82 -32.95
N SER A 261 -3.32 -9.22 -32.18
CA SER A 261 -4.71 -8.84 -32.46
C SER A 261 -4.92 -7.32 -32.36
N LEU A 262 -4.34 -6.67 -31.34
CA LEU A 262 -4.40 -5.22 -31.15
C LEU A 262 -3.76 -4.47 -32.33
N ARG A 263 -2.60 -4.92 -32.82
CA ARG A 263 -1.96 -4.35 -34.02
C ARG A 263 -2.77 -4.57 -35.30
N SER A 264 -3.44 -5.71 -35.43
CA SER A 264 -4.33 -5.99 -36.56
C SER A 264 -5.54 -5.05 -36.54
N THR A 265 -6.21 -4.92 -35.40
CA THR A 265 -7.37 -4.04 -35.23
C THR A 265 -7.01 -2.58 -35.46
N LEU A 266 -5.82 -2.13 -35.02
CA LEU A 266 -5.35 -0.76 -35.26
C LEU A 266 -5.11 -0.44 -36.74
N LYS A 267 -4.63 -1.42 -37.53
CA LYS A 267 -4.46 -1.27 -38.99
C LYS A 267 -5.81 -1.12 -39.70
N TRP A 268 -6.83 -1.89 -39.27
CA TRP A 268 -8.16 -1.80 -39.85
C TRP A 268 -8.88 -0.49 -39.50
N VAL A 269 -8.79 -0.03 -38.24
CA VAL A 269 -9.37 1.24 -37.82
C VAL A 269 -8.70 2.43 -38.53
N GLY A 270 -7.38 2.41 -38.69
CA GLY A 270 -6.65 3.42 -39.46
C GLY A 270 -7.02 3.43 -40.94
N GLY A 271 -7.15 2.24 -41.56
CA GLY A 271 -7.59 2.10 -42.95
C GLY A 271 -9.02 2.59 -43.19
N ILE A 272 -9.94 2.29 -42.28
CA ILE A 272 -11.34 2.76 -42.35
C ILE A 272 -11.41 4.28 -42.19
N ALA A 273 -10.64 4.88 -41.28
CA ALA A 273 -10.59 6.32 -41.11
C ALA A 273 -10.09 7.04 -42.38
N VAL A 274 -9.05 6.50 -43.04
CA VAL A 274 -8.54 7.04 -44.32
C VAL A 274 -9.55 6.85 -45.44
N ALA A 275 -10.21 5.68 -45.53
CA ALA A 275 -11.24 5.45 -46.54
C ALA A 275 -12.45 6.40 -46.37
N CYS A 276 -12.88 6.64 -45.12
CA CYS A 276 -13.94 7.61 -44.83
C CYS A 276 -13.53 9.04 -45.22
N LEU A 277 -12.27 9.44 -44.96
CA LEU A 277 -11.76 10.74 -45.39
C LEU A 277 -11.70 10.89 -46.91
N VAL A 278 -11.33 9.83 -47.63
CA VAL A 278 -11.31 9.82 -49.11
C VAL A 278 -12.72 9.91 -49.68
N VAL A 279 -13.69 9.19 -49.10
CA VAL A 279 -15.10 9.27 -49.53
C VAL A 279 -15.71 10.64 -49.23
N LEU A 280 -15.34 11.28 -48.12
CA LEU A 280 -15.75 12.65 -47.81
C LEU A 280 -15.10 13.69 -48.73
N ALA A 281 -13.87 13.46 -49.18
CA ALA A 281 -13.16 14.36 -50.08
C ALA A 281 -13.60 14.24 -51.56
N LEU A 282 -14.24 13.13 -51.93
CA LEU A 282 -14.75 12.87 -53.28
C LEU A 282 -16.24 13.22 -53.45
N LYS A 283 -16.85 13.88 -52.45
CA LYS A 283 -18.26 14.26 -52.44
C LYS A 283 -18.46 15.76 -52.54
#